data_AF-A0A6G6WRN4-F1
#
_entry.id   AF-A0A6G6WRN4-F1
#
_cell.length_a   1.000
_cell.length_b   1.000
_cell.length_c   1.000
_cell.angle_alpha   90.00
_cell.angle_beta   90.00
_cell.angle_gamma   90.00
#
_symmetry.space_group_name_H-M   'P 1'
#
loop_
_entity.id
_entity.type
_entity.pdbx_description
1 polymer ?
#
loop_
_entity_poly.entity_id
_entity_poly.type
_entity_poly.pdbx_seq_one_letter_code
_entity_poly.pdbx_strand_id
1 'polypeptide(L)'
;MARGMPSLGALLGLVAIAGYQNRDKIGEFVKGLGISDPNSPLGGILEGARKSLGGSATGTDMNSGLGELVDRFRQNGQGATADSWVATGANKPINDSEVERALGPDLIDSLAKQTGLSRADLLSRLASMLPDVVDKMTPGGRLPQ
;
A
#
# COMPACT_ATOMS: atom_id res chain seq x y z
N MET A 1 39.71 -18.44 7.79
CA MET A 1 39.37 -17.14 7.20
C MET A 1 39.34 -17.31 5.68
N ALA A 2 38.15 -17.37 5.07
CA ALA A 2 37.99 -17.39 3.62
C ALA A 2 36.85 -16.45 3.22
N ARG A 3 37.15 -15.67 2.18
CA ARG A 3 36.46 -14.52 1.62
C ARG A 3 34.99 -14.83 1.26
N GLY A 4 34.05 -14.05 1.78
CA GLY A 4 32.70 -13.99 1.23
C GLY A 4 32.74 -13.40 -0.18
N MET A 5 32.26 -14.16 -1.16
CA MET A 5 32.23 -13.79 -2.58
C MET A 5 31.16 -12.70 -2.80
N PRO A 6 31.43 -11.67 -3.61
CA PRO A 6 30.47 -10.59 -3.87
C PRO A 6 29.20 -11.17 -4.52
N SER A 7 28.06 -10.83 -3.93
CA SER A 7 26.73 -11.34 -4.22
C SER A 7 26.23 -10.92 -5.61
N LEU A 8 25.63 -11.87 -6.32
CA LEU A 8 24.97 -11.71 -7.63
C LEU A 8 23.92 -10.57 -7.67
N GLY A 9 23.35 -10.18 -6.53
CA GLY A 9 22.42 -9.05 -6.42
C GLY A 9 23.06 -7.70 -6.72
N ALA A 10 24.34 -7.51 -6.40
CA ALA A 10 25.06 -6.27 -6.70
C ALA A 10 25.34 -6.13 -8.20
N LEU A 11 25.52 -7.24 -8.92
CA LEU A 11 25.71 -7.22 -10.38
C LEU A 11 24.41 -6.87 -11.11
N LEU A 12 23.27 -7.35 -10.64
CA LEU A 12 21.96 -6.98 -11.20
C LEU A 12 21.63 -5.49 -10.98
N GLY A 13 21.93 -4.98 -9.78
CA GLY A 13 21.80 -3.55 -9.50
C GLY A 13 22.69 -2.68 -10.38
N LEU A 14 23.91 -3.14 -10.67
CA LEU A 14 24.88 -2.40 -11.49
C LEU A 14 24.53 -2.46 -13.00
N VAL A 15 23.92 -3.54 -13.49
CA VAL A 15 23.36 -3.63 -14.86
C VAL A 15 22.18 -2.67 -15.06
N ALA A 16 21.29 -2.56 -14.07
CA ALA A 16 20.17 -1.62 -14.12
C ALA A 16 20.64 -0.15 -14.20
N ILE A 17 21.76 0.17 -13.56
CA ILE A 17 22.34 1.51 -13.53
C ILE A 17 23.20 1.79 -14.78
N ALA A 18 23.92 0.80 -15.30
CA ALA A 18 24.72 0.94 -16.52
C ALA A 18 23.91 0.85 -17.83
N GLY A 19 22.67 0.34 -17.78
CA GLY A 19 21.82 0.12 -18.95
C GLY A 19 21.22 1.37 -19.59
N TYR A 20 21.42 2.56 -19.01
CA TYR A 20 20.80 3.78 -19.54
C TYR A 20 21.38 4.22 -20.90
N GLN A 21 22.66 3.91 -21.19
CA GLN A 21 23.31 4.31 -22.45
C GLN A 21 23.26 3.24 -23.55
N ASN A 22 22.99 1.99 -23.20
CA ASN A 22 23.15 0.84 -24.09
C ASN A 22 21.82 0.18 -24.47
N ARG A 23 20.76 1.00 -24.60
CA ARG A 23 19.37 0.54 -24.75
C ARG A 23 19.14 -0.39 -25.93
N ASP A 24 19.81 -0.16 -27.06
CA ASP A 24 19.64 -0.97 -28.27
C ASP A 24 20.18 -2.40 -28.10
N LYS A 25 21.33 -2.58 -27.44
CA LYS A 25 21.90 -3.92 -27.19
C LYS A 25 21.13 -4.69 -26.12
N ILE A 26 20.54 -3.97 -25.16
CA ILE A 26 19.68 -4.56 -24.13
C ILE A 26 18.37 -5.03 -24.75
N GLY A 27 17.81 -4.25 -25.68
CA GLY A 27 16.62 -4.65 -26.45
C GLY A 27 16.82 -5.96 -27.20
N GLU A 28 18.01 -6.17 -27.79
CA GLU A 28 18.32 -7.40 -28.52
C GLU A 28 18.52 -8.61 -27.59
N PHE A 29 19.15 -8.43 -26.43
CA PHE A 29 19.28 -9.47 -25.40
C PHE A 29 17.93 -9.84 -24.76
N VAL A 30 17.08 -8.85 -24.49
CA VAL A 30 15.72 -9.03 -23.96
C VAL A 30 14.81 -9.71 -25.00
N LYS A 31 14.99 -9.39 -26.29
CA LYS A 31 14.32 -10.07 -27.41
C LYS A 31 14.80 -11.50 -27.58
N GLY A 32 16.11 -11.78 -27.40
CA GLY A 32 16.67 -13.13 -27.41
C GLY A 32 16.18 -14.01 -26.25
N LEU A 33 15.77 -13.39 -25.13
CA LEU A 33 15.13 -14.06 -24.00
C LEU A 33 13.60 -14.22 -24.15
N GLY A 34 13.00 -13.73 -25.23
CA GLY A 34 11.56 -13.88 -25.51
C GLY A 34 10.64 -13.16 -24.53
N ILE A 35 11.13 -12.16 -23.79
CA ILE A 35 10.38 -11.42 -22.76
C ILE A 35 9.34 -10.48 -23.39
N SER A 36 9.58 -10.05 -24.63
CA SER A 36 8.68 -9.18 -25.40
C SER A 36 7.64 -9.96 -26.21
N ASP A 37 7.70 -11.30 -26.21
CA ASP A 37 6.78 -12.16 -26.96
C ASP A 37 5.56 -12.51 -26.10
N PRO A 38 4.34 -12.08 -26.47
CA PRO A 38 3.12 -12.36 -25.70
C PRO A 38 2.72 -13.85 -25.72
N ASN A 39 3.34 -14.67 -26.57
CA ASN A 39 3.12 -16.12 -26.64
C ASN A 39 4.22 -16.95 -25.94
N SER A 40 5.18 -16.31 -25.27
CA SER A 40 6.23 -17.02 -24.54
C SER A 40 5.74 -17.41 -23.13
N PRO A 41 6.07 -18.61 -22.62
CA PRO A 41 5.64 -19.06 -21.28
C PRO A 41 6.13 -18.13 -20.15
N LEU A 42 7.25 -17.44 -20.36
CA LEU A 42 7.77 -16.38 -19.47
C LEU A 42 7.00 -15.07 -19.60
N GLY A 43 6.45 -14.75 -20.79
CA GLY A 43 5.56 -13.61 -21.02
C GLY A 43 4.25 -13.76 -20.26
N GLY A 44 3.66 -14.96 -20.21
CA GLY A 44 2.47 -15.25 -19.40
C GLY A 44 2.71 -15.16 -17.89
N ILE A 45 3.89 -15.56 -17.41
CA ILE A 45 4.27 -15.43 -16.00
C ILE A 45 4.56 -13.97 -15.64
N LEU A 46 5.20 -13.20 -16.54
CA LEU A 46 5.42 -11.77 -16.34
C LEU A 46 4.13 -10.95 -16.49
N GLU A 47 3.16 -11.38 -17.29
CA GLU A 47 1.83 -10.78 -17.37
C GLU A 47 0.99 -11.12 -16.13
N GLY A 48 1.07 -12.36 -15.63
CA GLY A 48 0.51 -12.74 -14.33
C GLY A 48 1.16 -11.98 -13.17
N ALA A 49 2.48 -11.79 -13.23
CA ALA A 49 3.22 -10.98 -12.28
C ALA A 49 2.91 -9.49 -12.46
N ARG A 50 2.73 -8.95 -13.66
CA ARG A 50 2.27 -7.56 -13.88
C ARG A 50 0.81 -7.36 -13.51
N LYS A 51 -0.03 -8.38 -13.55
CA LYS A 51 -1.41 -8.29 -13.04
C LYS A 51 -1.44 -8.36 -11.52
N SER A 52 -0.49 -9.08 -10.92
CA SER A 52 -0.28 -9.18 -9.47
C SER A 52 0.51 -7.99 -8.87
N LEU A 53 1.43 -7.39 -9.63
CA LEU A 53 2.38 -6.37 -9.20
C LEU A 53 2.19 -5.01 -9.90
N GLY A 54 1.50 -4.99 -11.05
CA GLY A 54 1.06 -3.79 -11.78
C GLY A 54 -0.42 -3.46 -11.55
N GLY A 55 -1.03 -4.06 -10.54
CA GLY A 55 -2.27 -3.59 -9.91
C GLY A 55 -2.04 -2.63 -8.74
N SER A 56 -0.80 -2.42 -8.28
CA SER A 56 -0.50 -1.52 -7.14
C SER A 56 0.98 -1.14 -7.09
N ALA A 57 1.48 -0.42 -8.09
CA ALA A 57 2.84 0.15 -8.04
C ALA A 57 2.98 1.47 -8.81
N THR A 58 1.89 2.18 -9.02
CA THR A 58 1.88 3.56 -9.55
C THR A 58 1.25 4.49 -8.52
N GLY A 59 2.00 4.86 -7.48
CA GLY A 59 1.73 6.04 -6.66
C GLY A 59 0.39 6.11 -5.90
N THR A 60 -0.34 5.00 -5.75
CA THR A 60 -1.66 4.92 -5.09
C THR A 60 -1.65 4.17 -3.75
N ASP A 61 -0.50 3.65 -3.29
CA ASP A 61 -0.43 2.76 -2.12
C ASP A 61 -0.87 3.42 -0.79
N MET A 62 -0.77 4.75 -0.65
CA MET A 62 -1.32 5.44 0.53
C MET A 62 -2.86 5.49 0.53
N ASN A 63 -3.46 5.42 -0.64
CA ASN A 63 -4.89 5.61 -0.84
C ASN A 63 -5.67 4.30 -0.71
N SER A 64 -5.07 3.19 -1.12
CA SER A 64 -5.58 1.85 -0.81
C SER A 64 -5.59 1.56 0.70
N GLY A 65 -4.64 2.11 1.46
CA GLY A 65 -4.63 1.97 2.93
C GLY A 65 -5.86 2.60 3.61
N LEU A 66 -6.35 3.73 3.10
CA LEU A 66 -7.55 4.39 3.59
C LEU A 66 -8.83 3.62 3.24
N GLY A 67 -8.88 3.05 2.03
CA GLY A 67 -9.98 2.16 1.63
C GLY A 67 -10.06 0.91 2.50
N GLU A 68 -8.92 0.32 2.82
CA GLU A 68 -8.80 -0.84 3.71
C GLU A 68 -9.24 -0.49 5.15
N LEU A 69 -8.85 0.68 5.65
CA LEU A 69 -9.29 1.20 6.93
C LEU A 69 -10.82 1.33 6.99
N VAL A 70 -11.42 2.03 6.03
CA VAL A 70 -12.88 2.23 5.93
C VAL A 70 -13.61 0.89 5.84
N ASP A 71 -13.05 -0.05 5.09
CA ASP A 71 -13.60 -1.40 4.96
C ASP A 71 -13.55 -2.16 6.29
N ARG A 72 -12.46 -2.08 7.06
CA ARG A 72 -12.40 -2.63 8.43
C ARG A 72 -13.45 -2.02 9.34
N PHE A 73 -13.65 -0.69 9.32
CA PHE A 73 -14.72 -0.06 10.09
C PHE A 73 -16.09 -0.60 9.68
N ARG A 74 -16.34 -0.78 8.37
CA ARG A 74 -17.57 -1.40 7.86
C ARG A 74 -17.76 -2.83 8.34
N GLN A 75 -16.73 -3.67 8.26
CA GLN A 75 -16.76 -5.07 8.70
C GLN A 75 -17.01 -5.21 10.21
N ASN A 76 -16.54 -4.26 11.02
CA ASN A 76 -16.70 -4.26 12.48
C ASN A 76 -17.98 -3.56 12.96
N GLY A 77 -18.95 -3.33 12.06
CA GLY A 77 -20.25 -2.74 12.39
C GLY A 77 -20.26 -1.21 12.50
N GLN A 78 -19.15 -0.54 12.19
CA GLN A 78 -19.00 0.92 12.16
C GLN A 78 -19.11 1.50 10.75
N GLY A 79 -19.80 0.79 9.86
CA GLY A 79 -19.91 1.19 8.45
C GLY A 79 -20.60 2.52 8.25
N ALA A 80 -21.68 2.82 8.99
CA ALA A 80 -22.38 4.11 8.90
C ALA A 80 -21.51 5.29 9.38
N THR A 81 -20.63 5.04 10.34
CA THR A 81 -19.69 6.04 10.85
C THR A 81 -18.58 6.30 9.82
N ALA A 82 -17.99 5.24 9.28
CA ALA A 82 -16.96 5.36 8.24
C ALA A 82 -17.49 5.96 6.93
N ASP A 83 -18.72 5.61 6.54
CA ASP A 83 -19.37 6.20 5.36
C ASP A 83 -19.60 7.71 5.54
N SER A 84 -19.90 8.15 6.78
CA SER A 84 -20.07 9.58 7.06
C SER A 84 -18.79 10.41 6.91
N TRP A 85 -17.62 9.78 7.07
CA TRP A 85 -16.32 10.43 6.88
C TRP A 85 -15.89 10.44 5.42
N VAL A 86 -16.33 9.45 4.65
CA VAL A 86 -16.08 9.35 3.21
C VAL A 86 -17.03 10.26 2.43
N ALA A 87 -18.27 10.42 2.91
CA ALA A 87 -19.27 11.27 2.29
C ALA A 87 -18.99 12.76 2.54
N THR A 88 -19.41 13.63 1.63
CA THR A 88 -19.37 15.08 1.83
C THR A 88 -20.51 15.51 2.76
N GLY A 89 -20.28 15.45 4.07
CA GLY A 89 -21.32 15.71 5.08
C GLY A 89 -20.75 15.93 6.48
N ALA A 90 -21.63 15.95 7.48
CA ALA A 90 -21.19 16.04 8.87
C ALA A 90 -20.59 14.69 9.32
N ASN A 91 -19.30 14.70 9.66
CA ASN A 91 -18.60 13.54 10.18
C ASN A 91 -19.22 13.08 11.50
N LYS A 92 -19.61 11.80 11.59
CA LYS A 92 -20.05 11.23 12.86
C LYS A 92 -18.85 11.10 13.81
N PRO A 93 -18.98 11.50 15.08
CA PRO A 93 -17.97 11.22 16.07
C PRO A 93 -17.88 9.72 16.32
N ILE A 94 -16.70 9.26 16.73
CA ILE A 94 -16.44 7.88 17.10
C ILE A 94 -15.73 7.83 18.44
N ASN A 95 -16.03 6.81 19.24
CA ASN A 95 -15.41 6.63 20.55
C ASN A 95 -14.20 5.71 20.49
N ASP A 96 -13.33 5.80 21.49
CA ASP A 96 -12.11 5.00 21.65
C ASP A 96 -12.40 3.48 21.54
N SER A 97 -13.46 2.99 22.18
CA SER A 97 -13.86 1.58 22.12
C SER A 97 -14.39 1.14 20.76
N GLU A 98 -14.84 2.07 19.92
CA GLU A 98 -15.31 1.80 18.57
C GLU A 98 -14.14 1.76 17.58
N VAL A 99 -13.19 2.68 17.75
CA VAL A 99 -11.90 2.67 17.05
C VAL A 99 -11.13 1.38 17.37
N GLU A 100 -11.10 0.99 18.64
CA GLU A 100 -10.45 -0.25 19.06
C GLU A 100 -11.05 -1.50 18.41
N ARG A 101 -12.38 -1.58 18.37
CA ARG A 101 -13.09 -2.69 17.73
C ARG A 101 -12.86 -2.72 16.23
N ALA A 102 -12.82 -1.55 15.57
CA ALA A 102 -12.67 -1.47 14.13
C ALA A 102 -11.25 -1.76 13.62
N LEU A 103 -10.24 -1.21 14.29
CA LEU A 103 -8.84 -1.40 13.91
C LEU A 103 -8.28 -2.73 14.41
N GLY A 104 -8.80 -3.19 15.55
CA GLY A 104 -8.33 -4.37 16.24
C GLY A 104 -7.08 -4.10 17.08
N PRO A 105 -6.83 -4.96 18.08
CA PRO A 105 -5.73 -4.79 19.03
C PRO A 105 -4.34 -4.86 18.37
N ASP A 106 -4.19 -5.62 17.28
CA ASP A 106 -2.91 -5.90 16.63
C ASP A 106 -2.34 -4.67 15.89
N LEU A 107 -3.21 -3.98 15.14
CA LEU A 107 -2.87 -2.73 14.45
C LEU A 107 -2.58 -1.62 15.45
N ILE A 108 -3.37 -1.54 16.52
CA ILE A 108 -3.18 -0.55 17.58
C ILE A 108 -1.84 -0.78 18.31
N ASP A 109 -1.48 -2.03 18.60
CA ASP A 109 -0.20 -2.36 19.22
C ASP A 109 0.99 -2.00 18.31
N SER A 110 0.86 -2.25 17.01
CA SER A 110 1.86 -1.86 16.01
C SER A 110 2.02 -0.33 15.93
N LEU A 111 0.91 0.41 15.86
CA LEU A 111 0.92 1.88 15.84
C LEU A 111 1.44 2.47 17.16
N ALA A 112 1.10 1.88 18.30
CA ALA A 112 1.61 2.28 19.60
C ALA A 112 3.14 2.11 19.66
N LYS A 113 3.67 0.99 19.16
CA LYS A 113 5.12 0.75 19.06
C LYS A 113 5.82 1.73 18.11
N GLN A 114 5.21 2.08 16.99
CA GLN A 114 5.78 3.02 16.02
C GLN A 114 5.75 4.47 16.50
N THR A 115 4.67 4.87 17.17
CA THR A 115 4.49 6.26 17.66
C THR A 115 5.10 6.50 19.04
N GLY A 116 5.37 5.42 19.79
CA GLY A 116 5.79 5.49 21.20
C GLY A 116 4.67 5.93 22.16
N LEU A 117 3.41 5.97 21.70
CA LEU A 117 2.26 6.36 22.51
C LEU A 117 1.66 5.17 23.25
N SER A 118 1.04 5.45 24.41
CA SER A 118 0.22 4.46 25.10
C SER A 118 -1.06 4.19 24.31
N ARG A 119 -1.57 2.96 24.41
CA ARG A 119 -2.79 2.51 23.71
C ARG A 119 -3.97 3.47 23.90
N ALA A 120 -4.20 3.92 25.13
CA ALA A 120 -5.29 4.84 25.45
C ALA A 120 -5.11 6.22 24.78
N ASP A 121 -3.90 6.79 24.82
CA ASP A 121 -3.60 8.07 24.16
C ASP A 121 -3.72 7.97 22.64
N LEU A 122 -3.27 6.85 22.07
CA LEU A 122 -3.39 6.59 20.65
C LEU A 122 -4.86 6.48 20.22
N LEU A 123 -5.66 5.73 20.97
CA LEU A 123 -7.10 5.58 20.73
C LEU A 123 -7.82 6.93 20.80
N SER A 124 -7.56 7.73 21.84
CA SER A 124 -8.21 9.03 22.02
C SER A 124 -7.84 10.01 20.89
N ARG A 125 -6.57 9.98 20.44
CA ARG A 125 -6.12 10.75 19.28
C ARG A 125 -6.74 10.28 17.98
N LEU A 126 -6.79 8.96 17.74
CA LEU A 126 -7.43 8.39 16.56
C LEU A 126 -8.92 8.74 16.54
N ALA A 127 -9.64 8.56 17.65
CA ALA A 127 -11.05 8.91 17.76
C ALA A 127 -11.34 10.38 17.41
N SER A 128 -10.44 11.27 17.81
CA SER A 128 -10.58 12.72 17.56
C SER A 128 -10.16 13.14 16.15
N MET A 129 -9.10 12.54 15.58
CA MET A 129 -8.51 13.00 14.31
C MET A 129 -8.96 12.21 13.09
N LEU A 130 -9.23 10.91 13.25
CA LEU A 130 -9.54 10.00 12.14
C LEU A 130 -10.74 10.48 11.29
N PRO A 131 -11.85 11.01 11.87
CA PRO A 131 -12.94 11.56 11.06
C PRO A 131 -12.53 12.70 10.14
N ASP A 132 -11.73 13.65 10.63
CA ASP A 132 -11.27 14.83 9.88
C ASP A 132 -10.20 14.46 8.84
N VAL A 133 -9.30 13.53 9.19
CA VAL A 133 -8.27 13.02 8.27
C VAL A 133 -8.90 12.26 7.10
N VAL A 134 -9.89 11.40 7.36
CA VAL A 134 -10.60 10.67 6.30
C VAL A 134 -11.34 11.65 5.39
N ASP A 135 -12.09 12.61 5.94
CA ASP A 135 -12.80 13.63 5.15
C ASP A 135 -11.87 14.43 4.24
N LYS A 136 -10.77 14.97 4.77
CA LYS A 136 -9.79 15.74 4.00
C LYS A 136 -9.15 14.94 2.86
N MET A 137 -9.00 13.62 3.05
CA MET A 137 -8.40 12.73 2.07
C MET A 137 -9.43 12.14 1.10
N THR A 138 -10.70 12.48 1.27
CA THR A 138 -11.82 12.08 0.40
C THR A 138 -12.47 13.28 -0.32
N PRO A 139 -11.70 14.14 -1.02
CA PRO A 139 -12.22 15.34 -1.67
C PRO A 139 -13.16 14.96 -2.83
N GLY A 140 -14.46 14.92 -2.56
CA GLY A 140 -15.49 14.56 -3.54
C GLY A 140 -16.46 13.46 -3.10
N GLY A 141 -16.41 13.01 -1.85
CA GLY A 141 -17.36 12.02 -1.35
C GLY A 141 -17.05 10.59 -1.81
N ARG A 142 -15.86 10.37 -2.36
CA ARG A 142 -15.38 9.10 -2.88
C ARG A 142 -13.90 8.93 -2.59
N LEU A 143 -13.54 7.73 -2.13
CA LEU A 143 -12.15 7.31 -2.04
C LEU A 143 -11.54 7.38 -3.45
N PRO A 144 -10.39 8.04 -3.64
CA PRO A 144 -9.76 8.11 -4.95
C PRO A 144 -9.37 6.69 -5.39
N GLN A 145 -9.89 6.27 -6.55
CA GLN A 145 -9.66 4.94 -7.12
C GLN A 145 -8.30 4.83 -7.80
#